data_AF-A0A9D9DCQ0-F1
#
_entry.id   AF-A0A9D9DCQ0-F1
#
_cell.length_a   1.000
_cell.length_b   1.000
_cell.length_c   1.000
_cell.angle_alpha   90.00
_cell.angle_beta   90.00
_cell.angle_gamma   90.00
#
_symmetry.space_group_name_H-M   'P 1'
#
loop_
_entity.id
_entity.type
_entity.pdbx_description
1 polymer ?
#
loop_
_entity_poly.entity_id
_entity_poly.type
_entity_poly.pdbx_seq_one_letter_code
_entity_poly.pdbx_strand_id
1 'polypeptide(L)'
;MLCAILSLTGALLPAAAQAAPAAGKCAQVSGAQALAAALRDKITCVQFTGADHLTAVPALSGRLITARGSVLTLDGAELTVPSGTELIVRGQLQLKGTKLQLAGTLINQGEISLDKESALYTEPRSLFKNNGRFEAYQAELSSAGELENSSLFTLYGAVLRLDGEGLNQGTLSLNADAFLTLGPAASFTNRGSITAHERSTLELTGRSRLLNQRTLQLCGLLRQRDEAQLVNYRQFSAGAASSWYLGERSRFENQRQAESAGQVICDELSEFANSGTFDLQQPGVLALKGGSTLRNQGSLRLHGRLIKDDSVQLKGKMPVDLSELELVIH
;
A
#
# COMPACT_ATOMS: atom_id res chain seq x y z
N MET A 1 43.22 59.40 48.83
CA MET A 1 41.97 59.67 49.58
C MET A 1 40.88 59.90 48.53
N LEU A 2 39.80 59.11 48.58
CA LEU A 2 38.66 58.98 47.64
C LEU A 2 38.99 58.39 46.25
N CYS A 3 38.51 57.19 45.91
CA CYS A 3 37.13 56.71 45.64
C CYS A 3 36.58 57.16 44.28
N ALA A 4 36.51 56.22 43.33
CA ALA A 4 35.35 56.02 42.47
C ALA A 4 35.43 54.62 41.83
N ILE A 5 34.59 53.71 42.33
CA ILE A 5 34.31 52.39 41.75
C ILE A 5 33.20 52.60 40.72
N LEU A 6 33.44 52.23 39.46
CA LEU A 6 32.39 52.10 38.45
C LEU A 6 32.14 50.61 38.18
N SER A 7 31.00 50.14 38.64
CA SER A 7 30.41 48.86 38.29
C SER A 7 29.81 48.95 36.88
N LEU A 8 30.25 48.09 35.96
CA LEU A 8 29.50 47.78 34.75
C LEU A 8 29.03 46.33 34.81
N THR A 9 27.71 46.21 34.77
CA THR A 9 26.88 45.02 34.77
C THR A 9 27.14 44.15 33.54
N GLY A 10 27.33 42.85 33.78
CA GLY A 10 27.41 41.84 32.74
C GLY A 10 26.06 41.61 32.07
N ALA A 11 26.01 41.84 30.76
CA ALA A 11 24.96 41.33 29.90
C ALA A 11 25.45 39.98 29.34
N LEU A 12 24.87 38.89 29.84
CA LEU A 12 24.94 37.56 29.23
C LEU A 12 24.25 37.62 27.87
N LEU A 13 25.05 37.60 26.80
CA LEU A 13 24.56 37.32 25.45
C LEU A 13 24.06 35.87 25.41
N PRO A 14 22.83 35.60 24.92
CA PRO A 14 22.38 34.23 24.74
C PRO A 14 23.21 33.54 23.66
N ALA A 15 23.53 32.27 23.94
CA ALA A 15 24.19 31.36 23.03
C ALA A 15 23.56 31.46 21.63
N ALA A 16 24.39 31.71 20.62
CA ALA A 16 23.99 31.66 19.23
C ALA A 16 23.30 30.31 18.98
N ALA A 17 21.99 30.36 18.75
CA ALA A 17 21.24 29.27 18.18
C ALA A 17 21.98 28.86 16.91
N GLN A 18 22.48 27.62 16.87
CA GLN A 18 23.01 27.02 15.65
C GLN A 18 21.90 27.10 14.62
N ALA A 19 22.07 28.03 13.69
CA ALA A 19 21.24 28.15 12.52
C ALA A 19 21.21 26.78 11.84
N ALA A 20 20.00 26.31 11.54
CA ALA A 20 19.81 25.18 10.64
C ALA A 20 20.69 25.42 9.39
N PRO A 21 21.45 24.42 8.94
CA PRO A 21 22.33 24.60 7.80
C PRO A 21 21.47 25.07 6.62
N ALA A 22 21.87 26.22 6.06
CA ALA A 22 21.36 26.74 4.80
C ALA A 22 21.28 25.60 3.78
N ALA A 23 20.28 25.63 2.89
CA ALA A 23 20.08 24.67 1.80
C ALA A 23 21.36 24.51 0.95
N GLY A 24 22.28 23.71 1.44
CA GLY A 24 23.63 23.53 0.94
C GLY A 24 23.60 22.50 -0.17
N LYS A 25 24.29 22.80 -1.27
CA LYS A 25 24.47 21.88 -2.39
C LYS A 25 24.99 20.54 -1.85
N CYS A 26 24.29 19.44 -2.14
CA CYS A 26 24.72 18.10 -1.76
C CYS A 26 26.03 17.73 -2.47
N ALA A 27 26.90 17.00 -1.77
CA ALA A 27 28.15 16.51 -2.33
C ALA A 27 27.84 15.58 -3.51
N GLN A 28 28.36 15.91 -4.69
CA GLN A 28 28.19 15.07 -5.87
C GLN A 28 29.21 13.94 -5.82
N VAL A 29 28.75 12.70 -5.98
CA VAL A 29 29.61 11.52 -6.05
C VAL A 29 29.25 10.68 -7.26
N SER A 30 30.27 10.17 -7.94
CA SER A 30 30.16 9.17 -8.99
C SER A 30 31.08 8.00 -8.65
N GLY A 31 30.67 6.77 -8.98
CA GLY A 31 31.41 5.58 -8.57
C GLY A 31 30.89 4.97 -7.26
N ALA A 32 30.82 3.64 -7.23
CA ALA A 32 30.49 2.85 -6.04
C ALA A 32 31.39 3.19 -4.83
N GLN A 33 32.70 3.26 -5.04
CA GLN A 33 33.67 3.49 -3.97
C GLN A 33 33.53 4.87 -3.32
N ALA A 34 33.32 5.92 -4.14
CA ALA A 34 33.12 7.27 -3.65
C ALA A 34 31.81 7.41 -2.88
N LEU A 35 30.74 6.75 -3.35
CA LEU A 35 29.47 6.70 -2.64
C LEU A 35 29.62 5.96 -1.30
N ALA A 36 30.26 4.80 -1.28
CA ALA A 36 30.48 4.04 -0.05
C ALA A 36 31.33 4.81 0.97
N ALA A 37 32.36 5.53 0.51
CA ALA A 37 33.17 6.41 1.36
C ALA A 37 32.33 7.57 1.93
N ALA A 38 31.57 8.27 1.08
CA ALA A 38 30.71 9.36 1.50
C ALA A 38 29.68 8.96 2.56
N LEU A 39 29.08 7.77 2.44
CA LEU A 39 28.15 7.24 3.42
C LEU A 39 28.85 6.85 4.73
N ARG A 40 30.07 6.29 4.66
CA ARG A 40 30.88 5.94 5.84
C ARG A 40 31.33 7.18 6.62
N ASP A 41 31.69 8.24 5.90
CA ASP A 41 32.14 9.52 6.47
C ASP A 41 30.97 10.38 6.97
N LYS A 42 29.74 9.84 6.91
CA LYS A 42 28.50 10.46 7.42
C LYS A 42 28.21 11.82 6.80
N ILE A 43 28.51 11.98 5.51
CA ILE A 43 28.20 13.22 4.78
C ILE A 43 26.68 13.45 4.80
N THR A 44 26.27 14.59 5.33
CA THR A 44 24.85 14.90 5.62
C THR A 44 23.97 15.02 4.38
N CYS A 45 24.52 15.36 3.22
CA CYS A 45 23.82 15.26 1.95
C CYS A 45 24.72 14.81 0.81
N VAL A 46 24.36 13.69 0.17
CA VAL A 46 25.07 13.09 -0.96
C VAL A 46 24.12 12.99 -2.15
N GLN A 47 24.58 13.38 -3.33
CA GLN A 47 23.91 13.14 -4.59
C GLN A 47 24.76 12.24 -5.49
N PHE A 48 24.24 11.06 -5.78
CA PHE A 48 24.86 10.10 -6.69
C PHE A 48 24.50 10.41 -8.14
N THR A 49 25.49 10.50 -9.02
CA THR A 49 25.30 10.83 -10.45
C THR A 49 25.78 9.74 -11.42
N GLY A 50 26.29 8.62 -10.89
CA GLY A 50 26.88 7.54 -11.68
C GLY A 50 25.91 6.43 -12.12
N ALA A 51 26.48 5.35 -12.62
CA ALA A 51 25.80 4.09 -12.88
C ALA A 51 26.67 2.98 -12.30
N ASP A 52 26.32 2.49 -11.11
CA ASP A 52 27.20 1.60 -10.34
C ASP A 52 26.43 0.60 -9.48
N HIS A 53 27.16 -0.42 -9.04
CA HIS A 53 26.71 -1.47 -8.14
C HIS A 53 27.38 -1.33 -6.77
N LEU A 54 26.59 -1.39 -5.71
CA LEU A 54 27.07 -1.47 -4.33
C LEU A 54 26.74 -2.85 -3.76
N THR A 55 27.78 -3.57 -3.35
CA THR A 55 27.65 -4.88 -2.66
C THR A 55 27.69 -4.76 -1.13
N ALA A 56 28.06 -3.58 -0.63
CA ALA A 56 28.02 -3.25 0.78
C ALA A 56 27.65 -1.78 0.93
N VAL A 57 26.64 -1.50 1.76
CA VAL A 57 26.20 -0.13 2.05
C VAL A 57 26.14 0.05 3.55
N PRO A 58 26.84 1.04 4.14
CA PRO A 58 26.60 1.39 5.52
C PRO A 58 25.23 2.07 5.66
N ALA A 59 24.68 2.10 6.88
CA ALA A 59 23.46 2.85 7.17
C ALA A 59 23.58 4.31 6.73
N LEU A 60 22.49 4.88 6.19
CA LEU A 60 22.47 6.28 5.77
C LEU A 60 22.65 7.22 6.97
N SER A 61 23.37 8.31 6.74
CA SER A 61 23.49 9.43 7.67
C SER A 61 23.09 10.70 6.93
N GLY A 62 21.84 11.16 7.11
CA GLY A 62 21.32 12.35 6.44
C GLY A 62 20.56 12.02 5.16
N ARG A 63 20.89 12.68 4.04
CA ARG A 63 20.14 12.57 2.78
C ARG A 63 20.97 11.94 1.67
N LEU A 64 20.45 10.90 1.03
CA LEU A 64 20.98 10.32 -0.21
C LEU A 64 20.02 10.61 -1.36
N ILE A 65 20.53 11.17 -2.46
CA ILE A 65 19.77 11.47 -3.68
C ILE A 65 20.38 10.73 -4.86
N THR A 66 19.63 9.88 -5.57
CA THR A 66 20.06 9.43 -6.91
C THR A 66 19.66 10.51 -7.93
N ALA A 67 20.59 11.06 -8.69
CA ALA A 67 20.30 12.08 -9.70
C ALA A 67 19.50 11.51 -10.89
N ARG A 68 18.83 12.37 -11.65
CA ARG A 68 18.20 11.96 -12.92
C ARG A 68 19.25 11.40 -13.88
N GLY A 69 18.94 10.30 -14.55
CA GLY A 69 19.85 9.58 -15.45
C GLY A 69 20.90 8.71 -14.73
N SER A 70 20.96 8.75 -13.39
CA SER A 70 21.80 7.84 -12.60
C SER A 70 21.10 6.50 -12.36
N VAL A 71 21.89 5.43 -12.19
CA VAL A 71 21.42 4.09 -11.85
C VAL A 71 22.22 3.58 -10.66
N LEU A 72 21.58 3.43 -9.51
CA LEU A 72 22.19 2.83 -8.34
C LEU A 72 21.64 1.42 -8.16
N THR A 73 22.49 0.41 -8.29
CA THR A 73 22.13 -0.97 -7.99
C THR A 73 22.70 -1.37 -6.63
N LEU A 74 21.86 -1.89 -5.75
CA LEU A 74 22.28 -2.54 -4.51
C LEU A 74 22.17 -4.04 -4.71
N ASP A 75 23.27 -4.77 -4.50
CA ASP A 75 23.39 -6.19 -4.84
C ASP A 75 23.83 -7.01 -3.62
N GLY A 76 22.93 -7.84 -3.10
CA GLY A 76 23.14 -8.64 -1.89
C GLY A 76 23.37 -7.83 -0.61
N ALA A 77 23.17 -6.51 -0.65
CA ALA A 77 23.46 -5.61 0.44
C ALA A 77 22.28 -5.46 1.41
N GLU A 78 22.54 -4.85 2.56
CA GLU A 78 21.49 -4.29 3.40
C GLU A 78 21.66 -2.77 3.44
N LEU A 79 20.58 -2.04 3.21
CA LEU A 79 20.55 -0.59 3.35
C LEU A 79 19.54 -0.22 4.42
N THR A 80 20.02 0.45 5.47
CA THR A 80 19.16 1.06 6.48
C THR A 80 19.03 2.55 6.20
N VAL A 81 17.80 3.05 6.22
CA VAL A 81 17.42 4.47 6.18
C VAL A 81 16.87 4.82 7.57
N PRO A 82 17.70 5.25 8.53
CA PRO A 82 17.28 5.52 9.90
C PRO A 82 16.25 6.65 10.01
N SER A 83 15.57 6.75 11.16
CA SER A 83 14.72 7.89 11.48
C SER A 83 15.47 9.22 11.31
N GLY A 84 14.79 10.21 10.72
CA GLY A 84 15.38 11.53 10.42
C GLY A 84 16.28 11.57 9.19
N THR A 85 16.43 10.45 8.46
CA THR A 85 17.17 10.38 7.19
C THR A 85 16.23 10.28 6.00
N GLU A 86 16.73 10.65 4.82
CA GLU A 86 15.97 10.67 3.58
C GLU A 86 16.70 9.96 2.44
N LEU A 87 16.01 9.02 1.79
CA LEU A 87 16.42 8.45 0.51
C LEU A 87 15.51 9.01 -0.59
N ILE A 88 16.07 9.77 -1.53
CA ILE A 88 15.34 10.38 -2.63
C ILE A 88 15.81 9.77 -3.95
N VAL A 89 14.93 9.06 -4.63
CA VAL A 89 15.24 8.40 -5.90
C VAL A 89 14.71 9.25 -7.05
N ARG A 90 15.56 10.03 -7.72
CA ARG A 90 15.21 10.75 -8.98
C ARG A 90 15.71 10.06 -10.25
N GLY A 91 16.64 9.12 -10.11
CA GLY A 91 17.14 8.26 -11.18
C GLY A 91 16.50 6.90 -11.04
N GLN A 92 17.32 5.85 -11.10
CA GLN A 92 16.90 4.49 -10.85
C GLN A 92 17.59 3.92 -9.59
N LEU A 93 16.82 3.24 -8.76
CA LEU A 93 17.32 2.39 -7.67
C LEU A 93 16.88 0.95 -7.93
N GLN A 94 17.85 0.05 -8.08
CA GLN A 94 17.59 -1.37 -8.29
C GLN A 94 18.06 -2.15 -7.06
N LEU A 95 17.16 -2.94 -6.47
CA LEU A 95 17.48 -3.80 -5.34
C LEU A 95 17.53 -5.25 -5.84
N LYS A 96 18.70 -5.88 -5.76
CA LYS A 96 18.93 -7.28 -6.16
C LYS A 96 19.36 -8.10 -4.96
N GLY A 97 18.54 -9.06 -4.53
CA GLY A 97 18.76 -9.81 -3.29
C GLY A 97 19.02 -8.93 -2.07
N THR A 98 18.50 -7.69 -2.07
CA THR A 98 18.87 -6.64 -1.11
C THR A 98 17.73 -6.36 -0.16
N LYS A 99 18.06 -6.14 1.11
CA LYS A 99 17.10 -5.69 2.14
C LYS A 99 17.22 -4.19 2.34
N LEU A 100 16.12 -3.47 2.16
CA LEU A 100 15.99 -2.05 2.47
C LEU A 100 15.13 -1.89 3.72
N GLN A 101 15.75 -1.48 4.83
CA GLN A 101 15.06 -1.16 6.08
C GLN A 101 14.82 0.34 6.17
N LEU A 102 13.57 0.75 6.33
CA LEU A 102 13.15 2.14 6.29
C LEU A 102 12.50 2.55 7.63
N ALA A 103 13.25 3.29 8.44
CA ALA A 103 12.74 4.00 9.62
C ALA A 103 12.55 5.51 9.36
N GLY A 104 13.20 6.05 8.33
CA GLY A 104 13.09 7.43 7.87
C GLY A 104 12.10 7.60 6.72
N THR A 105 12.51 8.40 5.73
CA THR A 105 11.68 8.77 4.58
C THR A 105 12.29 8.27 3.27
N LEU A 106 11.49 7.57 2.46
CA LEU A 106 11.82 7.20 1.09
C LEU A 106 10.90 7.95 0.12
N ILE A 107 11.47 8.73 -0.79
CA ILE A 107 10.73 9.44 -1.83
C ILE A 107 11.20 8.97 -3.19
N ASN A 108 10.36 8.22 -3.89
CA ASN A 108 10.56 7.88 -5.29
C ASN A 108 9.98 8.97 -6.20
N GLN A 109 10.82 9.55 -7.05
CA GLN A 109 10.50 10.49 -8.13
C GLN A 109 10.98 9.99 -9.51
N GLY A 110 11.65 8.84 -9.53
CA GLY A 110 12.20 8.21 -10.72
C GLY A 110 11.69 6.78 -10.80
N GLU A 111 12.58 5.81 -10.65
CA GLU A 111 12.25 4.39 -10.71
C GLU A 111 12.87 3.62 -9.55
N ILE A 112 12.08 2.78 -8.89
CA ILE A 112 12.57 1.79 -7.94
C ILE A 112 12.12 0.42 -8.44
N SER A 113 13.06 -0.53 -8.51
CA SER A 113 12.77 -1.93 -8.81
C SER A 113 13.34 -2.84 -7.74
N LEU A 114 12.52 -3.80 -7.30
CA LEU A 114 12.92 -4.88 -6.41
C LEU A 114 12.90 -6.17 -7.21
N ASP A 115 14.06 -6.79 -7.39
CA ASP A 115 14.18 -8.12 -7.98
C ASP A 115 13.82 -9.20 -6.94
N LYS A 116 13.80 -10.44 -7.42
CA LYS A 116 13.59 -11.63 -6.58
C LYS A 116 14.55 -11.61 -5.39
N GLU A 117 14.05 -12.08 -4.23
CA GLU A 117 14.78 -12.12 -2.94
C GLU A 117 15.12 -10.76 -2.33
N SER A 118 14.77 -9.65 -2.98
CA SER A 118 14.82 -8.32 -2.35
C SER A 118 13.64 -8.11 -1.42
N ALA A 119 13.85 -7.24 -0.42
CA ALA A 119 12.80 -6.85 0.50
C ALA A 119 12.84 -5.36 0.86
N LEU A 120 11.67 -4.76 1.05
CA LEU A 120 11.50 -3.42 1.61
C LEU A 120 10.65 -3.50 2.88
N TYR A 121 11.24 -3.15 4.02
CA TYR A 121 10.56 -3.12 5.31
C TYR A 121 10.46 -1.69 5.80
N THR A 122 9.26 -1.23 6.14
CA THR A 122 9.04 0.10 6.73
C THR A 122 8.63 -0.04 8.18
N GLU A 123 9.28 0.73 9.06
CA GLU A 123 8.98 0.77 10.49
C GLU A 123 7.79 1.70 10.77
N PRO A 124 7.14 1.58 11.95
CA PRO A 124 6.15 2.54 12.38
C PRO A 124 6.69 3.98 12.30
N ARG A 125 5.86 4.92 11.81
CA ARG A 125 6.20 6.35 11.60
C ARG A 125 7.20 6.65 10.49
N SER A 126 7.69 5.64 9.77
CA SER A 126 8.39 5.86 8.51
C SER A 126 7.41 6.29 7.41
N LEU A 127 7.95 6.86 6.33
CA LEU A 127 7.17 7.35 5.21
C LEU A 127 7.76 6.86 3.89
N PHE A 128 6.96 6.15 3.10
CA PHE A 128 7.30 5.80 1.73
C PHE A 128 6.35 6.49 0.74
N LYS A 129 6.90 7.45 -0.02
CA LYS A 129 6.20 8.18 -1.09
C LYS A 129 6.64 7.69 -2.47
N ASN A 130 5.73 7.09 -3.22
CA ASN A 130 5.91 6.75 -4.61
C ASN A 130 5.26 7.78 -5.54
N ASN A 131 6.06 8.68 -6.09
CA ASN A 131 5.65 9.62 -7.16
C ASN A 131 6.22 9.22 -8.54
N GLY A 132 7.00 8.14 -8.59
CA GLY A 132 7.64 7.61 -9.80
C GLY A 132 7.06 6.26 -10.22
N ARG A 133 7.90 5.42 -10.83
CA ARG A 133 7.59 4.01 -11.11
C ARG A 133 8.17 3.15 -10.00
N PHE A 134 7.34 2.33 -9.39
CA PHE A 134 7.75 1.32 -8.43
C PHE A 134 7.35 -0.06 -8.94
N GLU A 135 8.30 -0.98 -9.03
CA GLU A 135 8.05 -2.35 -9.45
C GLU A 135 8.71 -3.35 -8.51
N ALA A 136 8.00 -4.43 -8.20
CA ALA A 136 8.53 -5.52 -7.40
C ALA A 136 8.25 -6.86 -8.08
N TYR A 137 9.31 -7.65 -8.25
CA TYR A 137 9.30 -8.93 -8.95
C TYR A 137 9.65 -10.04 -7.97
N GLN A 138 8.65 -10.82 -7.54
CA GLN A 138 8.85 -11.91 -6.57
C GLN A 138 9.61 -11.46 -5.31
N ALA A 139 9.33 -10.23 -4.87
CA ALA A 139 9.96 -9.57 -3.74
C ALA A 139 8.97 -9.43 -2.58
N GLU A 140 9.49 -9.10 -1.41
CA GLU A 140 8.69 -8.83 -0.22
C GLU A 140 8.65 -7.35 0.12
N LEU A 141 7.47 -6.83 0.42
CA LEU A 141 7.27 -5.51 0.97
C LEU A 141 6.40 -5.64 2.20
N SER A 142 6.85 -5.10 3.33
CA SER A 142 6.03 -4.96 4.51
C SER A 142 6.13 -3.54 5.03
N SER A 143 4.99 -2.89 5.24
CA SER A 143 4.95 -1.51 5.72
C SER A 143 4.10 -1.38 6.97
N ALA A 144 4.78 -1.10 8.08
CA ALA A 144 4.16 -0.66 9.33
C ALA A 144 4.05 0.88 9.42
N GLY A 145 4.73 1.60 8.52
CA GLY A 145 4.62 3.05 8.34
C GLY A 145 3.52 3.48 7.37
N GLU A 146 3.65 4.71 6.86
CA GLU A 146 2.76 5.27 5.83
C GLU A 146 3.29 4.97 4.42
N LEU A 147 2.43 4.44 3.56
CA LEU A 147 2.71 4.25 2.13
C LEU A 147 1.78 5.12 1.29
N GLU A 148 2.33 6.09 0.57
CA GLU A 148 1.60 6.92 -0.39
C GLU A 148 2.02 6.58 -1.82
N ASN A 149 1.10 6.11 -2.65
CA ASN A 149 1.31 5.92 -4.08
C ASN A 149 0.55 6.97 -4.90
N SER A 150 1.26 7.86 -5.56
CA SER A 150 0.71 8.90 -6.44
C SER A 150 0.90 8.60 -7.93
N SER A 151 1.60 7.52 -8.28
CA SER A 151 1.96 7.17 -9.65
C SER A 151 1.83 5.67 -9.89
N LEU A 152 2.80 4.99 -10.53
CA LEU A 152 2.71 3.58 -10.86
C LEU A 152 3.37 2.72 -9.79
N PHE A 153 2.60 1.77 -9.25
CA PHE A 153 3.05 0.76 -8.29
C PHE A 153 2.60 -0.61 -8.78
N THR A 154 3.55 -1.47 -9.17
CA THR A 154 3.24 -2.75 -9.79
C THR A 154 3.93 -3.90 -9.06
N LEU A 155 3.16 -4.94 -8.74
CA LEU A 155 3.65 -6.17 -8.13
C LEU A 155 3.54 -7.32 -9.15
N TYR A 156 4.64 -8.05 -9.36
CA TYR A 156 4.71 -9.22 -10.24
C TYR A 156 5.10 -10.45 -9.40
N GLY A 157 4.11 -11.24 -8.97
CA GLY A 157 4.36 -12.35 -8.04
C GLY A 157 4.93 -11.92 -6.68
N ALA A 158 4.88 -10.61 -6.38
CA ALA A 158 5.43 -10.01 -5.17
C ALA A 158 4.37 -9.87 -4.08
N VAL A 159 4.80 -9.78 -2.82
CA VAL A 159 3.93 -9.62 -1.66
C VAL A 159 4.06 -8.20 -1.13
N LEU A 160 2.94 -7.52 -0.96
CA LEU A 160 2.82 -6.27 -0.21
C LEU A 160 1.92 -6.50 1.01
N ARG A 161 2.52 -6.44 2.19
CA ARG A 161 1.82 -6.43 3.47
C ARG A 161 1.77 -5.02 4.02
N LEU A 162 0.57 -4.56 4.37
CA LEU A 162 0.35 -3.27 5.01
C LEU A 162 -0.19 -3.53 6.42
N ASP A 163 0.59 -3.18 7.43
CA ASP A 163 0.17 -3.19 8.83
C ASP A 163 -0.11 -1.75 9.35
N GLY A 164 0.27 -0.73 8.59
CA GLY A 164 0.04 0.69 8.87
C GLY A 164 -1.02 1.35 7.97
N GLU A 165 -0.74 2.58 7.53
CA GLU A 165 -1.62 3.37 6.68
C GLU A 165 -1.16 3.34 5.21
N GLY A 166 -2.12 3.22 4.28
CA GLY A 166 -1.84 3.29 2.86
C GLY A 166 -2.81 4.19 2.11
N LEU A 167 -2.26 4.96 1.18
CA LEU A 167 -3.01 5.84 0.29
C LEU A 167 -2.59 5.58 -1.15
N ASN A 168 -3.54 5.16 -1.99
CA ASN A 168 -3.33 5.06 -3.44
C ASN A 168 -4.06 6.19 -4.16
N GLN A 169 -3.35 7.16 -4.69
CA GLN A 169 -3.84 8.19 -5.61
C GLN A 169 -3.50 7.89 -7.08
N GLY A 170 -2.52 7.02 -7.33
CA GLY A 170 -2.08 6.59 -8.66
C GLY A 170 -2.70 5.27 -9.12
N THR A 171 -1.88 4.41 -9.71
CA THR A 171 -2.23 3.05 -10.13
C THR A 171 -1.48 2.03 -9.29
N LEU A 172 -2.22 1.09 -8.71
CA LEU A 172 -1.71 -0.10 -8.04
C LEU A 172 -2.15 -1.34 -8.82
N SER A 173 -1.20 -2.09 -9.37
CA SER A 173 -1.48 -3.29 -10.16
C SER A 173 -0.86 -4.52 -9.49
N LEU A 174 -1.69 -5.53 -9.23
CA LEU A 174 -1.29 -6.84 -8.73
C LEU A 174 -1.33 -7.82 -9.90
N ASN A 175 -0.17 -8.12 -10.50
CA ASN A 175 -0.06 -9.10 -11.57
C ASN A 175 0.04 -10.52 -11.01
N ALA A 176 -0.04 -11.54 -11.89
CA ALA A 176 -0.15 -12.95 -11.51
C ALA A 176 0.66 -13.34 -10.27
N ASP A 177 0.00 -14.04 -9.35
CA ASP A 177 0.54 -14.49 -8.06
C ASP A 177 1.01 -13.38 -7.11
N ALA A 178 0.72 -12.10 -7.39
CA ALA A 178 0.97 -11.02 -6.45
C ALA A 178 -0.07 -11.02 -5.32
N PHE A 179 0.37 -10.63 -4.12
CA PHE A 179 -0.46 -10.57 -2.93
C PHE A 179 -0.44 -9.16 -2.35
N LEU A 180 -1.60 -8.59 -2.07
CA LEU A 180 -1.76 -7.42 -1.21
C LEU A 180 -2.53 -7.85 0.04
N THR A 181 -1.90 -7.74 1.21
CA THR A 181 -2.53 -8.05 2.50
C THR A 181 -2.65 -6.80 3.35
N LEU A 182 -3.87 -6.50 3.82
CA LEU A 182 -4.11 -5.55 4.90
C LEU A 182 -4.15 -6.31 6.22
N GLY A 183 -3.15 -6.04 7.07
CA GLY A 183 -3.05 -6.60 8.40
C GLY A 183 -4.14 -6.11 9.35
N PRO A 184 -4.29 -6.71 10.55
CA PRO A 184 -5.49 -6.62 11.39
C PRO A 184 -6.00 -5.22 11.78
N ALA A 185 -5.16 -4.19 11.70
CA ALA A 185 -5.51 -2.81 12.04
C ALA A 185 -5.19 -1.82 10.91
N ALA A 186 -4.83 -2.32 9.73
CA ALA A 186 -4.41 -1.49 8.62
C ALA A 186 -5.58 -0.72 7.99
N SER A 187 -5.29 0.49 7.54
CA SER A 187 -6.24 1.34 6.82
C SER A 187 -5.69 1.67 5.44
N PHE A 188 -6.47 1.37 4.40
CA PHE A 188 -6.10 1.66 3.02
C PHE A 188 -7.17 2.47 2.32
N THR A 189 -6.78 3.62 1.76
CA THR A 189 -7.68 4.45 0.96
C THR A 189 -7.24 4.45 -0.50
N ASN A 190 -8.14 4.02 -1.38
CA ASN A 190 -7.95 4.10 -2.83
C ASN A 190 -8.69 5.32 -3.41
N ARG A 191 -7.94 6.33 -3.82
CA ARG A 191 -8.39 7.49 -4.63
C ARG A 191 -7.98 7.41 -6.10
N GLY A 192 -7.23 6.37 -6.48
CA GLY A 192 -6.72 6.11 -7.82
C GLY A 192 -7.35 4.88 -8.46
N SER A 193 -6.55 4.01 -9.05
CA SER A 193 -6.97 2.72 -9.59
C SER A 193 -6.26 1.57 -8.87
N ILE A 194 -7.01 0.54 -8.52
CA ILE A 194 -6.48 -0.78 -8.14
C ILE A 194 -6.93 -1.78 -9.18
N THR A 195 -6.00 -2.57 -9.70
CA THR A 195 -6.31 -3.71 -10.56
C THR A 195 -5.63 -4.95 -9.99
N ALA A 196 -6.45 -5.92 -9.58
CA ALA A 196 -6.02 -7.24 -9.17
C ALA A 196 -6.25 -8.21 -10.32
N HIS A 197 -5.19 -8.58 -11.05
CA HIS A 197 -5.28 -9.48 -12.21
C HIS A 197 -5.58 -10.92 -11.78
N GLU A 198 -5.79 -11.80 -12.76
CA GLU A 198 -5.97 -13.23 -12.50
C GLU A 198 -4.83 -13.79 -11.64
N ARG A 199 -5.16 -14.72 -10.74
CA ARG A 199 -4.24 -15.34 -9.76
C ARG A 199 -3.61 -14.39 -8.74
N SER A 200 -3.88 -13.09 -8.78
CA SER A 200 -3.51 -12.19 -7.68
C SER A 200 -4.50 -12.34 -6.52
N THR A 201 -4.05 -11.96 -5.32
CA THR A 201 -4.89 -11.97 -4.12
C THR A 201 -4.86 -10.61 -3.44
N LEU A 202 -6.04 -10.10 -3.13
CA LEU A 202 -6.24 -9.01 -2.19
C LEU A 202 -6.86 -9.58 -0.92
N GLU A 203 -6.19 -9.44 0.21
CA GLU A 203 -6.60 -10.02 1.49
C GLU A 203 -6.74 -8.94 2.56
N LEU A 204 -7.84 -8.99 3.30
CA LEU A 204 -8.16 -8.10 4.41
C LEU A 204 -8.45 -8.96 5.64
N THR A 205 -7.74 -8.68 6.74
CA THR A 205 -7.84 -9.44 7.99
C THR A 205 -8.08 -8.53 9.18
N GLY A 206 -8.48 -9.11 10.31
CA GLY A 206 -8.87 -8.38 11.51
C GLY A 206 -9.84 -7.23 11.21
N ARG A 207 -9.69 -6.14 11.93
CA ARG A 207 -10.49 -4.91 11.75
C ARG A 207 -9.92 -3.99 10.67
N SER A 208 -9.20 -4.54 9.69
CA SER A 208 -8.66 -3.75 8.58
C SER A 208 -9.77 -3.10 7.76
N ARG A 209 -9.44 -1.99 7.10
CA ARG A 209 -10.41 -1.23 6.31
C ARG A 209 -9.83 -0.80 4.97
N LEU A 210 -10.51 -1.19 3.89
CA LEU A 210 -10.28 -0.70 2.54
C LEU A 210 -11.40 0.24 2.11
N LEU A 211 -11.06 1.50 1.85
CA LEU A 211 -11.96 2.50 1.31
C LEU A 211 -11.71 2.68 -0.19
N ASN A 212 -12.59 2.13 -1.02
CA ASN A 212 -12.53 2.36 -2.47
C ASN A 212 -13.28 3.65 -2.82
N GLN A 213 -12.55 4.74 -3.01
CA GLN A 213 -13.07 6.06 -3.41
C GLN A 213 -12.96 6.33 -4.92
N ARG A 214 -12.51 5.35 -5.71
CA ARG A 214 -12.43 5.46 -7.18
C ARG A 214 -12.64 4.11 -7.88
N THR A 215 -11.61 3.48 -8.43
CA THR A 215 -11.78 2.26 -9.23
C THR A 215 -11.04 1.09 -8.58
N LEU A 216 -11.75 -0.01 -8.39
CA LEU A 216 -11.19 -1.31 -8.01
C LEU A 216 -11.70 -2.35 -9.01
N GLN A 217 -10.79 -2.92 -9.79
CA GLN A 217 -11.06 -4.02 -10.70
C GLN A 217 -10.44 -5.30 -10.15
N LEU A 218 -11.26 -6.34 -10.01
CA LEU A 218 -10.90 -7.64 -9.48
C LEU A 218 -11.08 -8.72 -10.57
N CYS A 219 -9.99 -9.35 -10.97
CA CYS A 219 -9.96 -10.56 -11.78
C CYS A 219 -9.37 -11.76 -11.01
N GLY A 220 -8.74 -11.51 -9.86
CA GLY A 220 -8.20 -12.52 -8.95
C GLY A 220 -9.10 -12.84 -7.76
N LEU A 221 -8.48 -13.15 -6.63
CA LEU A 221 -9.15 -13.44 -5.36
C LEU A 221 -9.23 -12.19 -4.48
N LEU A 222 -10.38 -11.96 -3.89
CA LEU A 222 -10.54 -11.04 -2.76
C LEU A 222 -11.03 -11.81 -1.54
N ARG A 223 -10.29 -11.76 -0.44
CA ARG A 223 -10.61 -12.45 0.81
C ARG A 223 -10.76 -11.46 1.96
N GLN A 224 -11.88 -11.49 2.64
CA GLN A 224 -12.17 -10.70 3.83
C GLN A 224 -12.47 -11.64 5.01
N ARG A 225 -11.83 -11.38 6.15
CA ARG A 225 -11.84 -12.22 7.34
C ARG A 225 -11.79 -11.39 8.63
N ASP A 226 -12.12 -12.01 9.76
CA ASP A 226 -12.04 -11.43 11.11
C ASP A 226 -12.61 -10.00 11.28
N GLU A 227 -13.84 -9.73 10.82
CA GLU A 227 -14.48 -8.39 10.85
C GLU A 227 -13.92 -7.34 9.87
N ALA A 228 -13.09 -7.75 8.90
CA ALA A 228 -12.50 -6.83 7.92
C ALA A 228 -13.55 -6.14 7.05
N GLN A 229 -13.29 -4.89 6.68
CA GLN A 229 -14.25 -4.05 5.97
C GLN A 229 -13.73 -3.56 4.63
N LEU A 230 -14.53 -3.72 3.59
CA LEU A 230 -14.36 -3.04 2.31
C LEU A 230 -15.58 -2.16 2.05
N VAL A 231 -15.35 -0.85 1.92
CA VAL A 231 -16.41 0.11 1.59
C VAL A 231 -16.15 0.68 0.19
N ASN A 232 -17.07 0.40 -0.73
CA ASN A 232 -17.05 0.92 -2.09
C ASN A 232 -17.88 2.20 -2.21
N TYR A 233 -17.22 3.34 -2.40
CA TYR A 233 -17.86 4.64 -2.65
C TYR A 233 -18.00 5.00 -4.13
N ARG A 234 -17.38 4.23 -5.04
CA ARG A 234 -17.38 4.52 -6.49
C ARG A 234 -17.59 3.24 -7.29
N GLN A 235 -16.59 2.80 -8.06
CA GLN A 235 -16.70 1.68 -8.99
C GLN A 235 -15.91 0.49 -8.46
N PHE A 236 -16.61 -0.61 -8.31
CA PHE A 236 -16.05 -1.93 -8.08
C PHE A 236 -16.50 -2.86 -9.20
N SER A 237 -15.58 -3.53 -9.90
CA SER A 237 -15.92 -4.51 -10.93
C SER A 237 -15.16 -5.82 -10.70
N ALA A 238 -15.90 -6.93 -10.73
CA ALA A 238 -15.36 -8.27 -10.60
C ALA A 238 -15.58 -9.07 -11.90
N GLY A 239 -14.50 -9.48 -12.55
CA GLY A 239 -14.53 -10.26 -13.79
C GLY A 239 -14.95 -11.72 -13.58
N ALA A 240 -15.22 -12.45 -14.66
CA ALA A 240 -15.75 -13.82 -14.58
C ALA A 240 -14.80 -14.81 -13.88
N ALA A 241 -13.49 -14.61 -13.98
CA ALA A 241 -12.49 -15.44 -13.30
C ALA A 241 -12.29 -15.08 -11.81
N SER A 242 -12.95 -14.03 -11.32
CA SER A 242 -12.75 -13.56 -9.94
C SER A 242 -13.50 -14.42 -8.93
N SER A 243 -12.96 -14.45 -7.72
CA SER A 243 -13.62 -15.03 -6.55
C SER A 243 -13.52 -14.07 -5.39
N TRP A 244 -14.62 -13.94 -4.65
CA TRP A 244 -14.74 -12.99 -3.56
C TRP A 244 -15.31 -13.69 -2.34
N TYR A 245 -14.52 -13.81 -1.28
CA TYR A 245 -14.91 -14.48 -0.04
C TYR A 245 -15.06 -13.48 1.09
N LEU A 246 -16.23 -13.45 1.71
CA LEU A 246 -16.55 -12.70 2.91
C LEU A 246 -16.84 -13.73 4.01
N GLY A 247 -15.89 -13.93 4.91
CA GLY A 247 -16.05 -14.83 6.07
C GLY A 247 -15.97 -14.09 7.39
N GLU A 248 -16.07 -14.83 8.48
CA GLU A 248 -15.78 -14.40 9.85
C GLU A 248 -16.27 -12.98 10.18
N ARG A 249 -17.57 -12.71 10.03
CA ARG A 249 -18.21 -11.41 10.33
C ARG A 249 -17.66 -10.21 9.56
N SER A 250 -16.89 -10.44 8.50
CA SER A 250 -16.42 -9.39 7.61
C SER A 250 -17.57 -8.70 6.88
N ARG A 251 -17.31 -7.51 6.35
CA ARG A 251 -18.34 -6.69 5.71
C ARG A 251 -17.88 -6.11 4.39
N PHE A 252 -18.75 -6.24 3.39
CA PHE A 252 -18.69 -5.44 2.17
C PHE A 252 -19.84 -4.42 2.17
N GLU A 253 -19.52 -3.16 1.93
CA GLU A 253 -20.50 -2.07 1.82
C GLU A 253 -20.41 -1.40 0.44
N ASN A 254 -21.39 -1.63 -0.41
CA ASN A 254 -21.54 -0.90 -1.67
C ASN A 254 -22.40 0.34 -1.49
N GLN A 255 -21.80 1.52 -1.63
CA GLN A 255 -22.48 2.81 -1.57
C GLN A 255 -22.77 3.39 -2.97
N ARG A 256 -22.15 2.86 -4.03
CA ARG A 256 -22.39 3.32 -5.42
C ARG A 256 -22.49 2.18 -6.42
N GLN A 257 -21.49 1.90 -7.23
CA GLN A 257 -21.61 0.93 -8.32
C GLN A 257 -20.68 -0.25 -8.06
N ALA A 258 -21.28 -1.43 -7.98
CA ALA A 258 -20.57 -2.69 -7.92
C ALA A 258 -21.17 -3.64 -8.96
N GLU A 259 -20.31 -4.33 -9.70
CA GLU A 259 -20.71 -5.38 -10.64
C GLU A 259 -19.83 -6.61 -10.45
N SER A 260 -20.41 -7.79 -10.66
CA SER A 260 -19.66 -9.04 -10.64
C SER A 260 -20.18 -10.00 -11.70
N ALA A 261 -19.28 -10.52 -12.52
CA ALA A 261 -19.48 -11.71 -13.33
C ALA A 261 -18.81 -12.96 -12.72
N GLY A 262 -18.12 -12.80 -11.58
CA GLY A 262 -17.43 -13.87 -10.86
C GLY A 262 -18.23 -14.45 -9.70
N GLN A 263 -17.53 -15.18 -8.82
CA GLN A 263 -18.14 -15.79 -7.64
C GLN A 263 -18.04 -14.86 -6.42
N VAL A 264 -19.16 -14.65 -5.74
CA VAL A 264 -19.24 -13.96 -4.45
C VAL A 264 -19.79 -14.95 -3.42
N ILE A 265 -19.02 -15.19 -2.36
CA ILE A 265 -19.38 -16.11 -1.28
C ILE A 265 -19.42 -15.31 0.02
N CYS A 266 -20.59 -15.27 0.65
CA CYS A 266 -20.78 -14.73 1.99
C CYS A 266 -21.05 -15.89 2.95
N ASP A 267 -20.22 -16.02 3.97
CA ASP A 267 -20.28 -17.09 4.97
C ASP A 267 -20.10 -16.52 6.38
N GLU A 268 -20.22 -17.37 7.41
CA GLU A 268 -19.73 -17.12 8.77
C GLU A 268 -20.16 -15.77 9.34
N LEU A 269 -21.46 -15.48 9.28
CA LEU A 269 -22.08 -14.24 9.77
C LEU A 269 -21.58 -12.95 9.11
N SER A 270 -20.96 -13.04 7.93
CA SER A 270 -20.57 -11.87 7.13
C SER A 270 -21.78 -11.04 6.67
N GLU A 271 -21.53 -9.77 6.35
CA GLU A 271 -22.57 -8.85 5.86
C GLU A 271 -22.22 -8.28 4.48
N PHE A 272 -23.10 -8.51 3.52
CA PHE A 272 -23.11 -7.82 2.23
C PHE A 272 -24.17 -6.72 2.28
N ALA A 273 -23.75 -5.46 2.36
CA ALA A 273 -24.63 -4.31 2.41
C ALA A 273 -24.59 -3.54 1.09
N ASN A 274 -25.74 -3.39 0.44
CA ASN A 274 -25.89 -2.62 -0.78
C ASN A 274 -26.85 -1.44 -0.59
N SER A 275 -26.32 -0.23 -0.70
CA SER A 275 -27.10 1.02 -0.75
C SER A 275 -27.06 1.67 -2.14
N GLY A 276 -26.17 1.22 -3.02
CA GLY A 276 -26.05 1.68 -4.41
C GLY A 276 -26.71 0.72 -5.42
N THR A 277 -26.07 0.56 -6.57
CA THR A 277 -26.40 -0.46 -7.58
C THR A 277 -25.41 -1.61 -7.47
N PHE A 278 -25.93 -2.82 -7.26
CA PHE A 278 -25.19 -4.06 -7.43
C PHE A 278 -25.77 -4.85 -8.60
N ASP A 279 -24.91 -5.22 -9.55
CA ASP A 279 -25.27 -5.99 -10.74
C ASP A 279 -24.48 -7.31 -10.77
N LEU A 280 -25.18 -8.42 -10.54
CA LEU A 280 -24.64 -9.76 -10.71
C LEU A 280 -24.91 -10.22 -12.14
N GLN A 281 -23.89 -10.18 -12.98
CA GLN A 281 -23.94 -10.55 -14.39
C GLN A 281 -23.74 -12.06 -14.58
N GLN A 282 -24.13 -12.61 -15.73
CA GLN A 282 -23.78 -13.99 -16.09
C GLN A 282 -22.28 -14.10 -16.43
N PRO A 283 -21.57 -15.17 -16.01
CA PRO A 283 -22.05 -16.38 -15.33
C PRO A 283 -21.99 -16.30 -13.79
N GLY A 284 -21.94 -15.10 -13.24
CA GLY A 284 -21.68 -14.83 -11.82
C GLY A 284 -22.61 -15.54 -10.86
N VAL A 285 -22.09 -15.78 -9.67
CA VAL A 285 -22.79 -16.49 -8.59
C VAL A 285 -22.67 -15.68 -7.31
N LEU A 286 -23.79 -15.46 -6.62
CA LEU A 286 -23.84 -14.98 -5.25
C LEU A 286 -24.29 -16.13 -4.35
N ALA A 287 -23.40 -16.66 -3.52
CA ALA A 287 -23.68 -17.71 -2.56
C ALA A 287 -23.71 -17.12 -1.15
N LEU A 288 -24.84 -17.26 -0.47
CA LEU A 288 -25.08 -16.80 0.89
C LEU A 288 -25.23 -18.02 1.80
N LYS A 289 -24.41 -18.13 2.84
CA LYS A 289 -24.45 -19.25 3.78
C LYS A 289 -24.02 -18.85 5.20
N GLY A 290 -24.11 -19.79 6.15
CA GLY A 290 -23.49 -19.68 7.47
C GLY A 290 -23.96 -18.48 8.29
N GLY A 291 -25.25 -18.17 8.21
CA GLY A 291 -25.88 -17.05 8.91
C GLY A 291 -25.51 -15.66 8.37
N SER A 292 -24.92 -15.60 7.17
CA SER A 292 -24.61 -14.32 6.51
C SER A 292 -25.87 -13.47 6.26
N THR A 293 -25.65 -12.16 6.14
CA THR A 293 -26.72 -11.19 5.91
C THR A 293 -26.52 -10.48 4.58
N LEU A 294 -27.55 -10.50 3.72
CA LEU A 294 -27.66 -9.60 2.58
C LEU A 294 -28.64 -8.48 2.93
N ARG A 295 -28.13 -7.25 3.04
CA ARG A 295 -28.93 -6.05 3.27
C ARG A 295 -28.97 -5.21 1.99
N ASN A 296 -30.13 -5.14 1.36
CA ASN A 296 -30.32 -4.29 0.18
C ASN A 296 -31.25 -3.11 0.46
N GLN A 297 -30.70 -1.90 0.39
CA GLN A 297 -31.42 -0.62 0.41
C GLN A 297 -31.40 0.08 -0.95
N GLY A 298 -30.55 -0.36 -1.88
CA GLY A 298 -30.41 0.19 -3.23
C GLY A 298 -31.03 -0.68 -4.33
N SER A 299 -30.44 -0.62 -5.52
CA SER A 299 -30.80 -1.46 -6.67
C SER A 299 -29.97 -2.74 -6.69
N LEU A 300 -30.65 -3.88 -6.72
CA LEU A 300 -30.05 -5.21 -6.83
C LEU A 300 -30.55 -5.84 -8.13
N ARG A 301 -29.64 -6.14 -9.06
CA ARG A 301 -29.93 -6.82 -10.33
C ARG A 301 -29.22 -8.17 -10.31
N LEU A 302 -30.00 -9.23 -10.51
CA LEU A 302 -29.50 -10.59 -10.50
C LEU A 302 -29.77 -11.19 -11.89
N HIS A 303 -28.76 -11.13 -12.76
CA HIS A 303 -28.74 -11.83 -14.04
C HIS A 303 -28.00 -13.17 -13.95
N GLY A 304 -27.12 -13.32 -12.94
CA GLY A 304 -26.47 -14.56 -12.53
C GLY A 304 -27.28 -15.38 -11.51
N ARG A 305 -26.63 -16.36 -10.87
CA ARG A 305 -27.27 -17.28 -9.92
C ARG A 305 -27.17 -16.78 -8.48
N LEU A 306 -28.27 -16.87 -7.74
CA LEU A 306 -28.30 -16.69 -6.29
C LEU A 306 -28.49 -18.05 -5.62
N ILE A 307 -27.59 -18.39 -4.70
CA ILE A 307 -27.68 -19.59 -3.87
C ILE A 307 -27.76 -19.13 -2.42
N LYS A 308 -28.69 -19.67 -1.64
CA LYS A 308 -28.81 -19.39 -0.21
C LYS A 308 -29.09 -20.65 0.60
N ASP A 309 -28.60 -20.70 1.83
CA ASP A 309 -29.09 -21.65 2.84
C ASP A 309 -30.26 -21.05 3.66
N ASP A 310 -30.76 -21.82 4.63
CA ASP A 310 -31.89 -21.43 5.49
C ASP A 310 -31.51 -20.49 6.64
N SER A 311 -30.22 -20.40 6.96
CA SER A 311 -29.70 -19.55 8.03
C SER A 311 -29.49 -18.08 7.60
N VAL A 312 -29.48 -17.82 6.29
CA VAL A 312 -29.27 -16.50 5.69
C VAL A 312 -30.37 -15.50 6.05
N GLN A 313 -29.95 -14.27 6.37
CA GLN A 313 -30.88 -13.15 6.58
C GLN A 313 -30.91 -12.24 5.35
N LEU A 314 -32.06 -12.16 4.69
CA LEU A 314 -32.33 -11.19 3.63
C LEU A 314 -33.08 -9.99 4.20
N LYS A 315 -32.54 -8.77 4.03
CA LYS A 315 -33.13 -7.54 4.55
C LYS A 315 -33.28 -6.48 3.47
N GLY A 316 -34.43 -5.82 3.45
CA GLY A 316 -34.70 -4.69 2.55
C GLY A 316 -35.35 -5.08 1.22
N LYS A 317 -35.14 -4.28 0.18
CA LYS A 317 -35.86 -4.42 -1.11
C LYS A 317 -35.21 -5.54 -1.94
N MET A 318 -35.79 -6.72 -1.98
CA MET A 318 -35.30 -7.78 -2.87
C MET A 318 -36.02 -7.70 -4.23
N PRO A 319 -35.39 -8.10 -5.35
CA PRO A 319 -36.09 -8.26 -6.61
C PRO A 319 -37.27 -9.23 -6.43
N VAL A 320 -38.40 -8.91 -7.07
CA VAL A 320 -39.69 -9.62 -6.90
C VAL A 320 -39.63 -11.04 -7.46
N ASP A 321 -38.72 -11.28 -8.40
CA ASP A 321 -38.50 -12.59 -9.00
C ASP A 321 -37.31 -13.31 -8.35
N LEU A 322 -37.59 -13.90 -7.20
CA LEU A 322 -36.71 -14.84 -6.51
C LEU A 322 -36.98 -16.28 -7.00
N SER A 323 -37.79 -16.49 -8.04
CA SER A 323 -38.24 -17.83 -8.43
C SER A 323 -37.20 -18.65 -9.20
N GLU A 324 -36.12 -18.02 -9.69
CA GLU A 324 -34.93 -18.70 -10.23
C GLU A 324 -33.86 -19.02 -9.16
N LEU A 325 -34.19 -18.90 -7.87
CA LEU A 325 -33.34 -19.41 -6.79
C LEU A 325 -33.22 -20.93 -6.90
N GLU A 326 -32.07 -21.42 -7.37
CA GLU A 326 -31.65 -22.78 -7.04
C GLU A 326 -31.36 -22.82 -5.53
N LEU A 327 -32.36 -23.28 -4.78
CA LEU A 327 -32.24 -23.60 -3.38
C LEU A 327 -31.46 -24.91 -3.27
N VAL A 328 -30.12 -24.81 -3.31
CA VAL A 328 -29.25 -25.96 -3.05
C VAL A 328 -29.19 -26.16 -1.54
N ILE A 329 -30.07 -27.03 -1.04
CA ILE A 329 -30.03 -27.51 0.34
C ILE A 329 -28.87 -28.51 0.42
N HIS A 330 -27.81 -28.18 1.17
CA HIS A 330 -26.79 -29.12 1.61
C HIS A 330 -26.96 -29.42 3.09
#